data_AF-A0AAN8BBH0-F1
#
_entry.id   AF-A0AAN8BBH0-F1
#
_cell.length_a   1.000
_cell.length_b   1.000
_cell.length_c   1.000
_cell.angle_alpha   90.00
_cell.angle_beta   90.00
_cell.angle_gamma   90.00
#
_symmetry.space_group_name_H-M   'P 1'
#
loop_
_entity.id
_entity.type
_entity.pdbx_description
1 polymer ?
#
loop_
_entity_poly.entity_id
_entity_poly.type
_entity_poly.pdbx_seq_one_letter_code
_entity_poly.pdbx_strand_id
1 'polypeptide(L)'
;MELCEYWLHEDCGIWAAGVFLVKGRVYGLEEAVKVAQETMCSACSEPGATLGCFFKGCPNKYHYRCALQSDGELMEENLSMKCKKHKNKRLKAPPGNQREDR
;
A
#
# COMPACT_ATOMS: atom_id res chain seq x y z
N MET A 1 15.47 -21.99 12.96
CA MET A 1 14.54 -20.92 12.57
C MET A 1 13.27 -21.62 12.12
N GLU A 2 12.16 -21.43 12.83
CA GLU A 2 10.87 -21.97 12.42
C GLU A 2 10.45 -21.34 11.09
N LEU A 3 9.90 -22.17 10.21
CA LEU A 3 9.26 -21.72 8.98
C LEU A 3 7.87 -21.22 9.37
N CYS A 4 7.68 -19.90 9.46
CA CYS A 4 6.35 -19.32 9.64
C CYS A 4 5.59 -19.36 8.31
N GLU A 5 4.52 -20.13 8.27
CA GLU A 5 3.58 -20.15 7.14
C GLU A 5 2.46 -19.12 7.39
N TYR A 6 2.16 -18.31 6.37
CA TYR A 6 1.10 -17.29 6.41
C TYR A 6 0.03 -17.61 5.38
N TRP A 7 -1.23 -17.57 5.81
CA TRP A 7 -2.39 -17.73 4.94
C TRP A 7 -3.09 -16.38 4.78
N LEU A 8 -3.22 -15.93 3.54
CA LEU A 8 -3.79 -14.63 3.20
C LEU A 8 -4.57 -14.72 1.89
N HIS A 9 -5.53 -13.82 1.71
CA HIS A 9 -6.16 -13.66 0.40
C HIS A 9 -5.12 -13.15 -0.61
N GLU A 10 -5.18 -13.66 -1.83
CA GLU A 10 -4.27 -13.32 -2.93
C GLU A 10 -4.13 -11.80 -3.10
N ASP A 11 -5.25 -11.09 -3.29
CA ASP A 11 -5.25 -9.64 -3.46
C ASP A 11 -4.68 -8.89 -2.25
N CYS A 12 -4.90 -9.38 -1.01
CA CYS A 12 -4.36 -8.73 0.17
C CYS A 12 -2.83 -8.75 0.19
N GLY A 13 -2.22 -9.80 -0.36
CA GLY A 13 -0.76 -9.94 -0.48
C GLY A 13 -0.20 -9.18 -1.68
N ILE A 14 -0.85 -9.25 -2.84
CA ILE A 14 -0.45 -8.55 -4.05
C ILE A 14 -0.46 -7.03 -3.84
N TRP A 15 -1.47 -6.50 -3.15
CA TRP A 15 -1.64 -5.07 -2.89
C TRP A 15 -0.99 -4.60 -1.58
N ALA A 16 -0.30 -5.49 -0.85
CA ALA A 16 0.36 -5.12 0.39
C ALA A 16 1.56 -4.20 0.12
N ALA A 17 1.65 -3.11 0.88
CA ALA A 17 2.82 -2.25 0.82
C ALA A 17 4.09 -3.02 1.23
N GLY A 18 5.11 -2.98 0.39
CA GLY A 18 6.40 -3.64 0.67
C GLY A 18 6.49 -5.11 0.25
N VAL A 19 5.42 -5.68 -0.32
CA VAL A 19 5.46 -7.02 -0.91
C VAL A 19 5.78 -6.93 -2.40
N PHE A 20 6.72 -7.75 -2.86
CA PHE A 20 7.11 -7.77 -4.27
C PHE A 20 7.57 -9.16 -4.71
N LEU A 21 7.33 -9.47 -6.00
CA LEU A 21 7.69 -10.73 -6.62
C LEU A 21 8.91 -10.55 -7.53
N VAL A 22 9.99 -11.28 -7.26
CA VAL A 22 11.22 -11.25 -8.08
C VAL A 22 11.59 -12.67 -8.47
N LYS A 23 11.59 -12.96 -9.79
CA LYS A 23 11.99 -14.26 -10.34
C LYS A 23 11.26 -15.44 -9.65
N GLY A 24 9.96 -15.29 -9.40
CA GLY A 24 9.13 -16.32 -8.76
C GLY A 24 9.27 -16.42 -7.24
N ARG A 25 9.97 -15.49 -6.58
CA ARG A 25 10.10 -15.43 -5.11
C ARG A 25 9.43 -14.18 -4.54
N VAL A 26 8.65 -14.37 -3.48
CA VAL A 26 7.97 -13.29 -2.75
C VAL A 26 8.89 -12.76 -1.65
N TYR A 27 8.95 -11.43 -1.51
CA TYR A 27 9.72 -10.73 -0.51
C TYR A 27 8.84 -9.78 0.29
N GLY A 28 9.22 -9.49 1.54
CA GLY A 28 8.55 -8.53 2.42
C GLY A 28 7.21 -8.97 2.99
N LEU A 29 6.80 -10.22 2.74
CA LEU A 29 5.51 -10.75 3.18
C LEU A 29 5.41 -10.82 4.71
N GLU A 30 6.44 -11.32 5.38
CA GLU A 30 6.45 -11.44 6.84
C GLU A 30 6.32 -10.06 7.51
N GLU A 31 7.08 -9.06 7.04
CA GLU A 31 6.99 -7.69 7.53
C GLU A 31 5.61 -7.09 7.26
N ALA A 32 5.04 -7.31 6.06
CA ALA A 32 3.72 -6.82 5.71
C ALA A 32 2.63 -7.42 6.62
N VAL A 33 2.72 -8.71 6.95
CA VAL A 33 1.79 -9.37 7.88
C VAL A 33 1.92 -8.79 9.29
N LYS A 34 3.15 -8.64 9.81
CA LYS A 34 3.38 -8.03 11.13
C LYS A 34 2.81 -6.62 11.22
N VAL A 35 3.04 -5.79 10.21
CA VAL A 35 2.47 -4.43 10.15
C VAL A 35 0.95 -4.49 10.07
N ALA A 36 0.37 -5.38 9.26
CA ALA A 36 -1.07 -5.47 9.08
C ALA A 36 -1.80 -5.84 10.38
N GLN A 37 -1.21 -6.67 11.24
CA GLN A 37 -1.80 -7.05 12.54
C GLN A 37 -2.16 -5.86 13.43
N GLU A 38 -1.40 -4.77 13.32
CA GLU A 38 -1.61 -3.53 14.09
C GLU A 38 -2.26 -2.41 13.26
N THR A 39 -2.40 -2.60 11.95
CA THR A 39 -2.89 -1.55 11.05
C THR A 39 -4.40 -1.57 10.93
N MET A 40 -5.04 -0.53 11.47
CA MET A 40 -6.49 -0.33 11.41
C MET A 40 -6.96 0.15 10.03
N CYS A 41 -8.00 -0.48 9.52
CA CYS A 41 -8.66 -0.08 8.29
C CYS A 41 -9.45 1.21 8.49
N SER A 42 -9.23 2.21 7.64
CA SER A 42 -9.91 3.50 7.69
C SER A 42 -11.38 3.47 7.25
N ALA A 43 -11.88 2.31 6.80
CA ALA A 43 -13.28 2.13 6.40
C ALA A 43 -14.11 1.33 7.42
N CYS A 44 -13.58 0.21 7.92
CA CYS A 44 -14.30 -0.64 8.88
C CYS A 44 -13.75 -0.59 10.31
N SER A 45 -12.64 0.12 10.55
CA SER A 45 -11.98 0.25 11.86
C SER A 45 -11.45 -1.05 12.48
N GLU A 46 -11.35 -2.13 11.69
CA GLU A 46 -10.78 -3.41 12.10
C GLU A 46 -9.30 -3.53 11.68
N PRO A 47 -8.47 -4.30 12.41
CA PRO A 47 -7.07 -4.55 12.05
C PRO A 47 -6.92 -5.41 10.78
N GLY A 48 -5.70 -5.51 10.24
CA GLY A 48 -5.37 -6.33 9.07
C GLY A 48 -5.26 -5.57 7.75
N ALA A 49 -5.27 -4.23 7.78
CA ALA A 49 -5.18 -3.44 6.56
C ALA A 49 -3.75 -3.43 5.98
N THR A 50 -3.59 -3.90 4.74
CA THR A 50 -2.29 -3.98 4.05
C THR A 50 -2.10 -2.90 2.98
N LEU A 51 -3.20 -2.29 2.51
CA LEU A 51 -3.18 -1.36 1.37
C LEU A 51 -3.22 0.09 1.86
N GLY A 52 -2.16 0.85 1.57
CA GLY A 52 -2.06 2.26 1.93
C GLY A 52 -2.28 3.22 0.76
N CYS A 53 -2.75 4.42 1.09
CA CYS A 53 -2.75 5.49 0.10
C CYS A 53 -1.31 5.87 -0.30
N PHE A 54 -1.04 5.92 -1.59
CA PHE A 54 0.26 6.24 -2.19
C PHE A 54 0.76 7.67 -1.90
N PHE A 55 -0.14 8.58 -1.52
CA PHE A 55 0.24 9.94 -1.18
C PHE A 55 1.05 9.96 0.12
N LYS A 56 2.29 10.48 0.06
CA LYS A 56 3.23 10.52 1.18
C LYS A 56 2.59 11.14 2.44
N GLY A 57 2.73 10.44 3.56
CA GLY A 57 2.19 10.88 4.86
C GLY A 57 0.68 10.71 5.02
N CYS A 58 -0.03 10.15 4.04
CA CYS A 58 -1.45 9.86 4.20
C CYS A 58 -1.64 8.71 5.21
N PRO A 59 -2.43 8.92 6.28
CA PRO A 59 -2.65 7.89 7.29
C PRO A 59 -3.63 6.82 6.80
N ASN A 60 -4.39 7.07 5.73
CA ASN A 60 -5.43 6.15 5.29
C ASN A 60 -4.82 4.81 4.83
N LYS A 61 -5.31 3.74 5.46
CA LYS A 61 -4.99 2.34 5.20
C LYS A 61 -6.30 1.57 5.07
N TYR A 62 -6.35 0.55 4.23
CA TYR A 62 -7.56 -0.21 3.95
C TYR A 62 -7.23 -1.70 3.80
N HIS A 63 -8.20 -2.57 4.10
CA HIS A 63 -8.23 -3.87 3.46
C HIS A 63 -8.47 -3.69 1.96
N TYR A 64 -7.99 -4.62 1.15
CA TYR A 64 -8.25 -4.59 -0.30
C TYR A 64 -9.75 -4.51 -0.64
N ARG A 65 -10.59 -5.34 0.00
CA ARG A 65 -12.05 -5.31 -0.18
C ARG A 65 -12.69 -4.00 0.25
N CYS A 66 -12.25 -3.41 1.36
CA CYS A 66 -12.74 -2.10 1.80
C CYS A 66 -12.33 -0.99 0.84
N ALA A 67 -11.14 -1.08 0.26
CA ALA A 67 -10.66 -0.17 -0.76
C ALA A 67 -11.54 -0.19 -2.02
N LEU A 68 -11.97 -1.37 -2.48
CA LEU A 68 -12.89 -1.53 -3.62
C LEU A 68 -14.26 -0.86 -3.38
N GLN A 69 -14.71 -0.83 -2.13
CA GLN A 69 -15.98 -0.21 -1.73
C GLN A 69 -15.84 1.26 -1.36
N SER A 70 -14.61 1.81 -1.39
CA SER A 70 -14.35 3.21 -1.09
C SER A 70 -14.47 4.08 -2.34
N ASP A 71 -14.70 5.39 -2.15
CA ASP A 71 -14.60 6.39 -3.24
C ASP A 71 -13.13 6.67 -3.67
N GLY A 72 -12.21 5.75 -3.39
CA GLY A 72 -10.81 5.81 -3.80
C GLY A 72 -10.60 5.43 -5.26
N GLU A 73 -9.33 5.14 -5.59
CA GLU A 73 -8.89 4.67 -6.90
C GLU A 73 -7.73 3.70 -6.72
N LEU A 74 -7.91 2.49 -7.23
CA LEU A 74 -6.87 1.47 -7.36
C LEU A 74 -6.23 1.59 -8.75
N MET A 75 -4.90 1.62 -8.79
CA MET A 75 -4.10 1.66 -10.02
C MET A 75 -3.42 0.30 -10.17
N GLU A 76 -3.96 -0.55 -11.03
CA GLU A 76 -3.46 -1.93 -11.25
C GLU A 76 -2.08 -1.94 -11.90
N GLU A 77 -1.79 -0.96 -12.76
CA GLU A 77 -0.51 -0.84 -13.48
C GLU A 77 0.72 -0.81 -12.54
N ASN A 78 0.55 -0.30 -11.33
CA ASN A 78 1.63 -0.17 -10.34
C ASN A 78 1.23 -0.64 -8.93
N LEU A 79 0.12 -1.38 -8.81
CA LEU A 79 -0.41 -1.92 -7.55
C LEU A 79 -0.51 -0.87 -6.43
N SER A 80 -0.97 0.33 -6.75
CA SER A 80 -1.07 1.45 -5.78
C SER A 80 -2.49 2.00 -5.63
N MET A 81 -2.77 2.65 -4.50
CA MET A 81 -4.09 3.18 -4.16
C MET A 81 -4.05 4.68 -3.87
N LYS A 82 -5.05 5.43 -4.32
CA LYS A 82 -5.36 6.78 -3.83
C LYS A 82 -6.70 6.77 -3.11
N CYS A 83 -6.70 7.17 -1.83
CA CYS A 83 -7.95 7.31 -1.10
C CYS A 83 -8.82 8.44 -1.69
N LYS A 84 -10.10 8.52 -1.32
CA LYS A 84 -11.04 9.58 -1.72
C LYS A 84 -10.44 11.00 -1.64
N LYS A 85 -9.66 11.28 -0.59
CA LYS A 85 -9.02 12.60 -0.36
C LYS A 85 -7.90 12.91 -1.37
N HIS A 86 -7.33 11.89 -2.01
CA HIS A 86 -6.15 11.99 -2.86
C HIS A 86 -6.34 11.51 -4.30
N LYS A 87 -7.51 10.96 -4.66
CA LYS A 87 -7.85 10.50 -6.01
C LYS A 87 -7.43 11.49 -7.11
N ASN A 88 -7.79 12.76 -6.94
CA ASN A 88 -7.50 13.81 -7.92
C ASN A 88 -6.19 14.57 -7.70
N LYS A 89 -5.37 14.19 -6.70
CA LYS A 89 -4.09 14.87 -6.46
C LYS A 89 -3.01 14.27 -7.37
N ARG A 90 -2.29 15.16 -8.04
CA ARG A 90 -1.01 14.84 -8.68
C ARG A 90 0.11 15.11 -7.68
N LEU A 91 1.13 14.26 -7.69
CA LEU A 91 2.35 14.53 -6.93
C LEU A 91 2.97 15.81 -7.51
N LYS A 92 3.19 16.82 -6.67
CA LYS A 92 3.96 17.99 -7.10
C LYS A 92 5.41 17.51 -7.27
N ALA A 93 5.99 17.76 -8.44
CA ALA A 93 7.41 17.55 -8.63
C ALA A 93 8.17 18.35 -7.53
N PRO A 94 9.25 17.81 -6.97
CA PRO A 94 10.11 18.59 -6.10
C PRO A 94 10.56 19.86 -6.87
N PRO A 95 10.73 21.01 -6.21
CA PRO A 95 11.37 22.15 -6.85
C PRO A 95 12.76 21.70 -7.34
N GLY A 96 12.97 21.75 -8.66
CA GLY A 96 14.25 21.40 -9.26
C GLY A 96 15.33 22.36 -8.76
N ASN A 97 16.40 21.82 -8.19
CA ASN A 97 17.62 22.59 -7.95
C ASN A 97 18.21 22.98 -9.31
N GLN A 98 17.98 24.21 -9.75
CA GLN A 98 18.87 24.84 -10.73
C GLN A 98 20.20 25.06 -10.01
N ARG A 99 21.18 24.17 -10.26
CA ARG A 99 22.58 24.48 -10.01
C ARG A 99 23.06 25.20 -11.26
N GLU A 100 23.27 26.51 -11.16
CA GLU A 100 23.99 27.28 -12.17
C GLU A 100 25.36 26.64 -12.42
N ASP A 101 25.60 26.29 -13.68
CA ASP A 101 26.87 25.76 -14.20
C ASP A 101 27.94 26.86 -14.09
N ARG A 102 29.14 26.47 -13.67
CA ARG A 102 30.28 27.34 -13.38
C ARG A 102 31.00 27.81 -14.65
#